data_AF-A0ABC8RQD7-F1
#
_entry.id   AF-A0ABC8RQD7-F1
#
_cell.length_a   1.000
_cell.length_b   1.000
_cell.length_c   1.000
_cell.angle_alpha   90.00
_cell.angle_beta   90.00
_cell.angle_gamma   90.00
#
_symmetry.space_group_name_H-M   'P 1'
#
loop_
_entity.id
_entity.type
_entity.pdbx_description
1 polymer ?
#
loop_
_entity_poly.entity_id
_entity_poly.type
_entity_poly.pdbx_seq_one_letter_code
_entity_poly.pdbx_strand_id
1 'polypeptide(L)' 'MEEELKKRNTDCVYFLASPLTCKKGAACEYRHSEIARLNPRDCWYWLSGSCLNPTCAFRHP' A
#
# COMPACT_ATOMS: atom_id res chain seq x y z
N MET A 1 9.56 -14.24 -5.55
CA MET A 1 9.35 -13.35 -6.72
C MET A 1 7.97 -12.73 -6.68
N GLU A 2 6.92 -13.53 -6.50
CA GLU A 2 5.53 -13.08 -6.35
C GLU A 2 5.23 -12.40 -5.00
N GLU A 3 5.71 -12.99 -3.90
CA GLU A 3 5.55 -12.40 -2.55
C GLU A 3 6.15 -10.99 -2.42
N GLU A 4 7.29 -10.73 -3.08
CA GLU A 4 7.91 -9.41 -3.10
C GLU A 4 7.08 -8.37 -3.88
N LEU A 5 6.48 -8.79 -4.99
CA LEU A 5 5.55 -7.94 -5.75
C LEU A 5 4.29 -7.66 -4.95
N LYS A 6 3.77 -8.67 -4.25
CA LYS A 6 2.61 -8.52 -3.37
C LYS A 6 2.89 -7.49 -2.28
N LYS A 7 4.00 -7.63 -1.55
CA LYS A 7 4.43 -6.66 -0.52
C LYS A 7 4.52 -5.23 -1.07
N ARG A 8 5.18 -5.04 -2.21
CA ARG A 8 5.33 -3.71 -2.85
C ARG A 8 4.00 -3.09 -3.30
N ASN A 9 2.96 -3.91 -3.49
CA ASN A 9 1.62 -3.45 -3.83
C ASN A 9 0.68 -3.35 -2.62
N THR A 10 1.00 -3.98 -1.48
CA THR A 10 0.29 -3.84 -0.20
C THR A 10 0.71 -2.57 0.52
N ASP A 11 -0.24 -1.81 1.07
CA ASP A 11 0.05 -0.62 1.86
C ASP A 11 0.74 -0.94 3.17
N CYS A 12 1.71 -0.10 3.54
CA CYS A 12 2.25 -0.13 4.89
C CYS A 12 1.21 0.41 5.88
N VAL A 13 0.65 -0.44 6.73
CA VAL A 13 -0.35 -0.04 7.75
C VAL A 13 0.16 1.05 8.70
N TYR A 14 1.46 1.06 9.00
CA TYR A 14 2.07 2.12 9.82
C TYR A 14 2.08 3.46 9.09
N PHE A 15 2.44 3.47 7.81
CA PHE A 15 2.39 4.66 6.98
C PHE A 15 0.96 5.13 6.70
N LEU A 16 -0.01 4.21 6.59
CA LEU A 16 -1.44 4.56 6.50
C LEU A 16 -1.95 5.26 7.76
N ALA A 17 -1.46 4.88 8.94
CA ALA A 17 -1.80 5.56 10.20
C ALA A 17 -1.14 6.96 10.29
N SER A 18 0.18 7.06 10.13
CA SER A 18 0.92 8.34 10.04
C SER A 18 2.21 8.18 9.24
N PRO A 19 2.66 9.19 8.44
CA PRO A 19 3.94 9.13 7.73
C PRO A 19 5.14 8.98 8.66
N LEU A 20 4.97 9.34 9.94
CA LEU A 20 6.01 9.29 10.97
C LEU A 20 6.05 7.97 11.76
N THR A 21 5.04 7.11 11.64
CA THR A 21 4.95 5.84 12.38
C THR A 21 5.83 4.77 11.75
N CYS A 22 5.90 4.70 10.42
CA CYS A 22 6.82 3.78 9.75
C CYS A 22 8.26 4.29 9.86
N LYS A 23 9.14 3.51 10.50
CA LYS A 23 10.57 3.85 10.65
C LYS A 23 11.46 3.37 9.51
N LYS A 24 10.93 2.50 8.62
CA LYS A 24 11.68 1.96 7.47
C LYS A 24 11.85 3.00 6.34
N GLY A 25 11.01 4.03 6.28
CA GLY A 25 11.08 5.07 5.25
C GLY A 25 11.06 4.48 3.83
N ALA A 26 11.98 4.91 2.98
CA ALA A 26 12.12 4.42 1.60
C ALA A 26 12.57 2.95 1.50
N ALA A 27 13.11 2.37 2.58
CA ALA A 27 13.48 0.95 2.63
C ALA A 27 12.31 0.03 3.07
N CYS A 28 11.10 0.57 3.23
CA CYS A 28 9.93 -0.24 3.51
C CYS A 28 9.60 -1.14 2.32
N GLU A 29 9.42 -2.43 2.58
CA GLU A 29 9.00 -3.41 1.58
C GLU A 29 7.53 -3.26 1.17
N TYR A 30 6.77 -2.48 1.94
CA TYR A 30 5.36 -2.17 1.71
C TYR A 30 5.20 -0.78 1.09
N ARG A 31 4.10 -0.60 0.36
CA ARG A 31 3.78 0.62 -0.36
C ARG A 31 3.54 1.79 0.58
N HIS A 32 4.22 2.91 0.33
CA HIS A 32 3.97 4.21 0.96
C HIS A 32 3.36 5.16 -0.07
N SER A 33 2.03 5.14 -0.23
CA SER A 33 1.30 6.01 -1.17
C SER A 33 0.53 7.09 -0.41
N GLU A 34 0.90 8.36 -0.60
CA GLU A 34 0.22 9.51 0.00
C GLU A 34 -1.25 9.58 -0.44
N ILE A 35 -1.52 9.25 -1.71
CA ILE A 35 -2.88 9.29 -2.25
C ILE A 35 -3.74 8.19 -1.61
N ALA A 36 -3.23 6.95 -1.51
CA ALA A 36 -3.95 5.86 -0.88
C ALA A 36 -4.19 6.13 0.62
N ARG A 37 -3.22 6.72 1.32
CA ARG A 37 -3.33 7.13 2.72
C ARG A 37 -4.51 8.06 2.97
N LEU A 38 -4.72 9.05 2.09
CA LEU A 38 -5.81 10.02 2.22
C LEU A 38 -7.16 9.50 1.70
N ASN A 39 -7.16 8.34 1.03
CA ASN A 39 -8.37 7.75 0.47
C ASN A 39 -9.07 6.86 1.50
N PRO A 40 -10.33 7.14 1.89
CA PRO A 40 -11.04 6.33 2.88
C PRO A 40 -11.52 4.98 2.33
N ARG A 41 -11.27 4.64 1.06
CA ARG A 41 -11.77 3.42 0.43
C ARG A 41 -10.64 2.43 0.12
N ASP A 42 -10.94 1.15 0.35
CA ASP A 42 -10.10 0.05 -0.07
C ASP A 42 -10.35 -0.25 -1.57
N CYS A 43 -9.31 -0.72 -2.25
CA CYS A 43 -9.38 -1.08 -3.64
C CYS A 43 -10.16 -2.38 -3.80
N TRP A 44 -11.31 -2.31 -4.47
CA TRP A 44 -12.11 -3.51 -4.74
C TRP A 44 -11.33 -4.58 -5.54
N TYR A 45 -10.54 -4.14 -6.53
CA TYR A 45 -9.70 -5.06 -7.30
C TYR A 45 -8.60 -5.70 -6.46
N TRP A 46 -8.03 -4.97 -5.49
CA TRP A 46 -7.04 -5.54 -4.58
C TRP A 46 -7.65 -6.62 -3.69
N LEU A 47 -8.82 -6.34 -3.10
CA LEU A 47 -9.55 -7.31 -2.28
C LEU A 47 -9.95 -8.57 -3.08
N SER A 48 -10.17 -8.42 -4.40
CA SER A 48 -10.40 -9.56 -5.31
C SER A 48 -9.13 -10.26 -5.80
N GLY A 49 -7.94 -9.77 -5.44
CA GLY A 49 -6.64 -10.31 -5.87
C GLY A 49 -6.21 -9.97 -7.30
N SER A 50 -6.83 -8.96 -7.94
CA SER A 50 -6.62 -8.62 -9.36
C SER A 50 -5.99 -7.24 -9.60
N CYS A 51 -5.76 -6.43 -8.57
CA CYS A 51 -5.14 -5.12 -8.75
C CYS A 51 -3.62 -5.23 -8.96
N LEU A 52 -3.18 -4.87 -10.17
CA LEU A 52 -1.77 -4.84 -10.56
C LEU A 52 -1.22 -3.40 -10.71
N ASN A 53 -2.02 -2.39 -10.39
CA ASN A 53 -1.61 -0.98 -10.53
C ASN A 53 -0.74 -0.55 -9.33
N PRO A 54 0.58 -0.33 -9.52
CA PRO A 54 1.47 0.07 -8.43
C PRO A 54 1.19 1.48 -7.91
N THR A 55 0.52 2.34 -8.70
CA THR A 55 0.12 3.71 -8.32
C THR A 55 -1.37 3.81 -8.03
N CYS A 56 -2.02 2.71 -7.62
CA CYS A 56 -3.44 2.71 -7.26
C CYS A 56 -3.72 3.75 -6.17
N ALA A 57 -4.73 4.60 -6.39
CA ALA A 57 -5.14 5.64 -5.45
C ALA A 57 -5.96 5.11 -4.27
N PHE A 58 -6.33 3.83 -4.27
CA PHE A 58 -7.15 3.18 -3.25
C PHE A 58 -6.28 2.35 -2.31
N ARG A 59 -6.76 2.13 -1.08
CA ARG A 59 -6.02 1.37 -0.07
C ARG A 59 -5.93 -0.11 -0.43
N HIS A 60 -4.74 -0.67 -0.27
CA HIS A 60 -4.43 -2.08 -0.44
C HIS A 60 -4.02 -2.63 0.94
N PRO A 61 -4.98 -2.88 1.86
CA PRO A 61 -4.65 -3.43 3.18
C PRO A 61 -4.01 -4.83 3.12
#